data_AF-A0A7Y7LE57-F1
#
_entry.id   AF-A0A7Y7LE57-F1
#
_cell.length_a   1.000
_cell.length_b   1.000
_cell.length_c   1.000
_cell.angle_alpha   90.00
_cell.angle_beta   90.00
_cell.angle_gamma   90.00
#
_symmetry.space_group_name_H-M   'P 1'
#
loop_
_entity.id
_entity.type
_entity.pdbx_description
1 polymer ?
#
loop_
_entity_poly.entity_id
_entity_poly.type
_entity_poly.pdbx_seq_one_letter_code
_entity_poly.pdbx_strand_id
1 'polypeptide(L)'
;MRKQLMFYLIFILFSSAEALAQRPGGGRNKKLATNNKNSVKMTKPKSQLFQYGVANAFIEGVYEGELPVSELLEEGDFGLGAPNLIDGELTIVGGKAYQSNAKGETFEAPTKLNTPFAFVTKFRPDTVCQLPPVQSIEELFSRIRTLLPNPNSMYALHITGKFSEMKTRAFPPVKQKPFIPIARQLDRQVFMKLNETEGEMIGFYMPVYLSGINIAGLHFHFLSDDRKSGGHVVGLAATALAIEIEEVKDFNLQIPQMPDFKSFKFIGNNNLNLQKIEKGTN
;
A
#
# COMPACT_ATOMS: atom_id res chain seq x y z
N MET A 1 -3.32 53.44 14.29
CA MET A 1 -2.12 53.22 13.45
C MET A 1 -2.21 51.83 12.83
N ARG A 2 -2.56 51.74 11.53
CA ARG A 2 -2.55 50.50 10.74
C ARG A 2 -1.11 50.25 10.24
N LYS A 3 -0.60 49.03 10.37
CA LYS A 3 0.55 48.56 9.59
C LYS A 3 0.12 47.30 8.82
N GLN A 4 0.14 47.42 7.50
CA GLN A 4 -0.01 46.34 6.52
C GLN A 4 1.28 45.50 6.51
N LEU A 5 1.16 44.21 6.18
CA LEU A 5 2.29 43.42 5.69
C LEU A 5 1.86 42.62 4.46
N MET A 6 2.69 42.74 3.42
CA MET A 6 2.50 42.34 2.02
C MET A 6 2.42 40.82 1.82
N PHE A 7 1.53 40.41 0.91
CA PHE A 7 1.61 39.14 0.19
C PHE A 7 2.44 39.33 -1.09
N TYR A 8 3.45 38.48 -1.30
CA TYR A 8 4.15 38.37 -2.59
C TYR A 8 3.39 37.39 -3.49
N LEU A 9 2.89 37.91 -4.62
CA LEU A 9 2.31 37.13 -5.72
C LEU A 9 3.35 37.02 -6.83
N ILE A 10 3.84 35.82 -7.13
CA ILE A 10 4.75 35.57 -8.25
C ILE A 10 3.92 35.32 -9.50
N PHE A 11 4.00 36.25 -10.47
CA PHE A 11 3.48 36.08 -11.82
C PHE A 11 4.51 35.35 -12.69
N ILE A 12 4.12 34.22 -13.28
CA ILE A 12 4.88 33.57 -14.36
C ILE A 12 4.30 34.07 -15.69
N LEU A 13 5.09 34.87 -16.42
CA LEU A 13 4.79 35.34 -17.77
C LEU A 13 5.08 34.22 -18.78
N PHE A 14 4.05 33.81 -19.52
CA PHE A 14 4.23 33.05 -20.76
C PHE A 14 4.49 34.02 -21.92
N SER A 15 5.59 33.86 -22.65
CA SER A 15 5.79 34.50 -23.94
C SER A 15 5.47 33.52 -25.05
N SER A 16 4.46 33.87 -25.86
CA SER A 16 4.11 33.19 -27.11
C SER A 16 4.86 33.87 -28.27
N ALA A 17 5.70 33.13 -28.98
CA ALA A 17 6.29 33.57 -30.23
C ALA A 17 5.42 33.05 -31.39
N GLU A 18 4.81 33.97 -32.13
CA GLU A 18 4.19 33.74 -33.43
C GLU A 18 5.28 33.63 -34.50
N ALA A 19 5.15 32.64 -35.40
CA ALA A 19 5.90 32.59 -36.65
C ALA A 19 4.95 32.33 -37.80
N LEU A 20 4.96 33.29 -38.74
CA LEU A 20 4.13 33.38 -39.95
C LEU A 20 4.25 32.16 -40.88
N ALA A 21 3.11 31.77 -41.43
CA ALA A 21 3.01 30.86 -42.56
C ALA A 21 3.10 31.62 -43.89
N GLN A 22 3.95 31.14 -44.81
CA GLN A 22 3.87 31.40 -46.25
C GLN A 22 4.11 30.09 -47.03
N ARG A 23 3.33 29.86 -48.08
CA ARG A 23 3.42 28.78 -49.09
C ARG A 23 3.26 29.42 -50.49
N PRO A 24 3.51 28.70 -51.62
CA PRO A 24 4.59 27.74 -51.91
C PRO A 24 5.26 28.02 -53.28
N GLY A 25 6.48 27.50 -53.50
CA GLY A 25 7.16 27.50 -54.80
C GLY A 25 7.75 26.13 -55.11
N GLY A 26 7.44 25.60 -56.30
CA GLY A 26 7.71 24.21 -56.70
C GLY A 26 9.18 23.90 -57.05
N GLY A 27 9.52 22.60 -56.91
CA GLY A 27 10.77 22.04 -57.39
C GLY A 27 10.77 20.51 -57.23
N ARG A 28 10.89 19.78 -58.34
CA ARG A 28 11.01 18.31 -58.40
C ARG A 28 12.32 17.86 -57.74
N ASN A 29 12.30 16.79 -56.92
CA ASN A 29 13.25 15.68 -57.07
C ASN A 29 12.93 14.40 -56.28
N LYS A 30 13.36 13.32 -56.93
CA LYS A 30 13.40 11.87 -56.65
C LYS A 30 13.40 11.32 -55.21
N LYS A 31 12.64 10.22 -55.07
CA LYS A 31 12.83 8.98 -54.28
C LYS A 31 13.57 9.07 -52.93
N LEU A 32 12.84 8.74 -51.87
CA LEU A 32 13.30 7.73 -50.90
C LEU A 32 12.09 7.03 -50.28
N ALA A 33 11.98 5.72 -50.50
CA ALA A 33 10.99 4.89 -49.82
C ALA A 33 11.46 4.72 -48.37
N THR A 34 10.84 5.43 -47.44
CA THR A 34 11.03 5.19 -46.01
C THR A 34 9.97 4.22 -45.52
N ASN A 35 10.45 3.02 -45.23
CA ASN A 35 9.72 1.91 -44.64
C ASN A 35 9.30 2.33 -43.22
N ASN A 36 8.06 2.81 -43.06
CA ASN A 36 7.55 3.27 -41.77
C ASN A 36 7.17 2.06 -40.91
N LYS A 37 8.17 1.47 -40.24
CA LYS A 37 7.92 0.55 -39.13
C LYS A 37 7.30 1.36 -37.99
N ASN A 38 5.98 1.33 -37.88
CA ASN A 38 5.26 1.70 -36.67
C ASN A 38 5.75 0.77 -35.55
N SER A 39 6.79 1.17 -34.83
CA SER A 39 7.09 0.62 -33.51
C SER A 39 5.99 1.13 -32.59
N VAL A 40 4.97 0.31 -32.39
CA VAL A 40 4.05 0.49 -31.27
C VAL A 40 4.92 0.47 -30.02
N LYS A 41 5.15 1.65 -29.44
CA LYS A 41 5.76 1.79 -28.13
C LYS A 41 4.78 1.13 -27.16
N MET A 42 5.01 -0.15 -26.86
CA MET A 42 4.35 -0.83 -25.76
C MET A 42 4.74 -0.08 -24.51
N THR A 43 3.91 0.86 -24.07
CA THR A 43 4.09 1.52 -22.78
C THR A 43 3.94 0.45 -21.72
N LYS A 44 5.03 0.17 -20.98
CA LYS A 44 4.95 -0.68 -19.77
C LYS A 44 3.74 -0.17 -18.96
N PRO A 45 2.80 -1.04 -18.54
CA PRO A 45 1.70 -0.61 -17.71
C PRO A 45 2.26 0.17 -16.52
N LYS A 46 1.68 1.35 -16.25
CA LYS A 46 2.16 2.23 -15.20
C LYS A 46 2.00 1.52 -13.85
N SER A 47 3.05 1.53 -13.04
CA SER A 47 3.00 1.02 -11.67
C SER A 47 2.18 1.99 -10.83
N GLN A 48 0.99 1.54 -10.40
CA GLN A 48 0.01 2.33 -9.68
C GLN A 48 -0.42 1.60 -8.42
N LEU A 49 -0.40 2.31 -7.29
CA LEU A 49 -1.04 1.89 -6.06
C LEU A 49 -2.51 2.31 -6.12
N PHE A 50 -3.43 1.35 -6.04
CA PHE A 50 -4.82 1.63 -5.72
C PHE A 50 -5.01 1.48 -4.21
N GLN A 51 -5.69 2.45 -3.60
CA GLN A 51 -6.12 2.36 -2.20
C GLN A 51 -7.58 2.71 -2.09
N TYR A 52 -8.31 1.91 -1.33
CA TYR A 52 -9.61 2.24 -0.81
C TYR A 52 -9.52 2.61 0.66
N GLY A 53 -10.23 3.66 1.08
CA GLY A 53 -10.22 4.14 2.46
C GLY A 53 -9.06 5.08 2.78
N VAL A 54 -9.13 5.71 3.95
CA VAL A 54 -8.11 6.67 4.43
C VAL A 54 -7.66 6.23 5.82
N ALA A 55 -6.34 6.04 6.02
CA ALA A 55 -5.79 5.46 7.24
C ALA A 55 -6.29 6.19 8.50
N ASN A 56 -6.28 7.53 8.53
CA ASN A 56 -6.78 8.32 9.65
C ASN A 56 -8.24 8.04 9.99
N ALA A 57 -9.12 7.86 9.00
CA ALA A 57 -10.52 7.54 9.27
C ALA A 57 -10.65 6.11 9.79
N PHE A 58 -9.94 5.17 9.15
CA PHE A 58 -9.94 3.77 9.54
C PHE A 58 -9.49 3.58 10.99
N ILE A 59 -8.32 4.09 11.37
CA ILE A 59 -7.78 3.90 12.72
C ILE A 59 -8.60 4.55 13.83
N GLU A 60 -9.43 5.53 13.49
CA GLU A 60 -10.30 6.25 14.44
C GLU A 60 -11.71 5.65 14.54
N GLY A 61 -12.00 4.54 13.85
CA GLY A 61 -13.26 3.81 14.02
C GLY A 61 -14.13 3.70 12.78
N VAL A 62 -13.71 4.20 11.62
CA VAL A 62 -14.43 3.97 10.36
C VAL A 62 -14.09 2.57 9.85
N TYR A 63 -14.71 1.54 10.45
CA TYR A 63 -14.44 0.13 10.18
C TYR A 63 -15.39 -0.52 9.17
N GLU A 64 -16.29 0.25 8.57
CA GLU A 64 -17.21 -0.25 7.54
C GLU A 64 -16.96 0.48 6.22
N GLY A 65 -16.64 -0.29 5.19
CA GLY A 65 -16.62 0.15 3.81
C GLY A 65 -17.61 -0.62 2.94
N GLU A 66 -17.70 -0.20 1.68
CA GLU A 66 -18.63 -0.72 0.68
C GLU A 66 -17.93 -1.35 -0.52
N LEU A 67 -16.59 -1.32 -0.58
CA LEU A 67 -15.82 -1.96 -1.65
C LEU A 67 -15.69 -3.47 -1.37
N PRO A 68 -16.25 -4.35 -2.21
CA PRO A 68 -16.08 -5.79 -2.08
C PRO A 68 -14.70 -6.23 -2.56
N VAL A 69 -14.19 -7.32 -1.98
CA VAL A 69 -12.93 -7.97 -2.40
C VAL A 69 -12.90 -8.27 -3.90
N SER A 70 -14.02 -8.65 -4.51
CA SER A 70 -14.08 -8.89 -5.95
C SER A 70 -13.68 -7.69 -6.78
N GLU A 71 -14.12 -6.48 -6.41
CA GLU A 71 -13.77 -5.24 -7.12
C GLU A 71 -12.33 -4.81 -6.78
N LEU A 72 -11.89 -5.00 -5.53
CA LEU A 72 -10.51 -4.75 -5.13
C LEU A 72 -9.50 -5.56 -5.98
N LEU A 73 -9.83 -6.81 -6.31
CA LEU A 73 -8.97 -7.69 -7.12
C LEU A 73 -8.90 -7.28 -8.61
N GLU A 74 -9.80 -6.41 -9.10
CA GLU A 74 -9.69 -5.84 -10.45
C GLU A 74 -8.58 -4.77 -10.54
N GLU A 75 -8.34 -4.09 -9.42
CA GLU A 75 -7.35 -3.03 -9.27
C GLU A 75 -5.92 -3.56 -9.05
N GLY A 76 -5.76 -4.73 -8.42
CA GLY A 76 -4.45 -5.31 -8.16
C GLY A 76 -4.43 -6.78 -7.77
N ASP A 77 -3.29 -7.42 -7.98
CA ASP A 77 -3.03 -8.84 -7.69
C ASP A 77 -2.15 -9.06 -6.45
N PHE A 78 -1.71 -7.96 -5.81
CA PHE A 78 -0.82 -7.94 -4.65
C PHE A 78 -1.19 -6.79 -3.72
N GLY A 79 -1.39 -7.06 -2.44
CA GLY A 79 -1.80 -6.01 -1.51
C GLY A 79 -2.13 -6.48 -0.10
N LEU A 80 -2.53 -5.53 0.74
CA LEU A 80 -2.98 -5.81 2.10
C LEU A 80 -3.99 -4.78 2.59
N GLY A 81 -4.67 -5.09 3.69
CA GLY A 81 -5.68 -4.23 4.29
C GLY A 81 -6.37 -4.89 5.47
N ALA A 82 -7.55 -4.39 5.81
CA ALA A 82 -8.42 -4.98 6.82
C ALA A 82 -9.79 -5.32 6.21
N PRO A 83 -10.46 -6.38 6.67
CA PRO A 83 -11.87 -6.57 6.38
C PRO A 83 -12.76 -5.63 7.22
N ASN A 84 -14.02 -5.50 6.83
CA ASN A 84 -15.01 -4.77 7.63
C ASN A 84 -15.01 -5.26 9.09
N LEU A 85 -15.31 -4.35 10.01
CA LEU A 85 -15.35 -4.57 11.45
C LEU A 85 -14.01 -5.01 12.06
N ILE A 86 -12.89 -4.78 11.37
CA ILE A 86 -11.55 -5.22 11.78
C ILE A 86 -11.53 -6.71 12.16
N ASP A 87 -12.27 -7.54 11.40
CA ASP A 87 -12.36 -8.99 11.59
C ASP A 87 -11.08 -9.70 11.10
N GLY A 88 -9.98 -9.43 11.78
CA GLY A 88 -8.65 -9.92 11.40
C GLY A 88 -7.99 -9.06 10.34
N GLU A 89 -7.23 -9.71 9.46
CA GLU A 89 -6.32 -9.10 8.50
C GLU A 89 -6.64 -9.58 7.08
N LEU A 90 -6.51 -8.70 6.09
CA LEU A 90 -6.72 -9.02 4.68
C LEU A 90 -5.38 -8.98 3.93
N THR A 91 -5.03 -10.08 3.25
CA THR A 91 -3.81 -10.22 2.45
C THR A 91 -4.17 -10.61 1.02
N ILE A 92 -3.57 -9.95 0.03
CA ILE A 92 -3.81 -10.21 -1.39
C ILE A 92 -2.49 -10.62 -2.04
N VAL A 93 -2.47 -11.78 -2.69
CA VAL A 93 -1.31 -12.27 -3.45
C VAL A 93 -1.76 -13.20 -4.56
N GLY A 94 -1.14 -13.07 -5.74
CA GLY A 94 -1.46 -13.90 -6.90
C GLY A 94 -2.92 -13.75 -7.38
N GLY A 95 -3.52 -12.57 -7.18
CA GLY A 95 -4.91 -12.31 -7.56
C GLY A 95 -5.95 -13.01 -6.68
N LYS A 96 -5.53 -13.49 -5.50
CA LYS A 96 -6.41 -14.06 -4.48
C LYS A 96 -6.33 -13.27 -3.20
N ALA A 97 -7.44 -13.19 -2.48
CA ALA A 97 -7.52 -12.56 -1.17
C ALA A 97 -7.66 -13.62 -0.06
N TYR A 98 -6.99 -13.40 1.06
CA TYR A 98 -6.96 -14.26 2.23
C TYR A 98 -7.30 -13.45 3.46
N GLN A 99 -8.17 -13.97 4.31
CA GLN A 99 -8.51 -13.39 5.61
C GLN A 99 -7.84 -14.22 6.71
N SER A 100 -7.04 -13.58 7.56
CA SER A 100 -6.46 -14.18 8.77
C SER A 100 -7.19 -13.65 9.99
N ASN A 101 -7.90 -14.52 10.72
CA ASN A 101 -8.73 -14.12 11.85
C ASN A 101 -7.99 -14.20 13.21
N ALA A 102 -8.60 -13.66 14.26
CA ALA A 102 -8.06 -13.69 15.62
C ALA A 102 -8.04 -15.08 16.30
N LYS A 103 -8.55 -16.14 15.63
CA LYS A 103 -8.38 -17.53 16.08
C LYS A 103 -7.12 -18.17 15.51
N GLY A 104 -6.36 -17.44 14.69
CA GLY A 104 -5.16 -17.94 14.01
C GLY A 104 -5.47 -18.74 12.73
N GLU A 105 -6.70 -18.70 12.24
CA GLU A 105 -7.11 -19.39 11.02
C GLU A 105 -6.98 -18.42 9.84
N THR A 106 -6.43 -18.91 8.73
CA THR A 106 -6.42 -18.22 7.44
C THR A 106 -7.19 -19.01 6.40
N PHE A 107 -8.01 -18.31 5.62
CA PHE A 107 -8.83 -18.88 4.56
C PHE A 107 -9.00 -17.88 3.41
N GLU A 108 -9.38 -18.37 2.23
CA GLU A 108 -9.66 -17.51 1.10
C GLU A 108 -10.86 -16.60 1.43
N ALA A 109 -10.68 -15.29 1.29
CA ALA A 109 -11.68 -14.31 1.66
C ALA A 109 -12.90 -14.41 0.73
N PRO A 110 -14.14 -14.37 1.27
CA PRO A 110 -15.33 -14.32 0.42
C PRO A 110 -15.26 -13.13 -0.53
N THR A 111 -15.64 -13.33 -1.80
CA THR A 111 -15.60 -12.27 -2.82
C THR A 111 -16.45 -11.04 -2.47
N LYS A 112 -17.52 -11.25 -1.68
CA LYS A 112 -18.42 -10.20 -1.17
C LYS A 112 -17.99 -9.60 0.17
N LEU A 113 -16.86 -10.03 0.73
CA LEU A 113 -16.30 -9.41 1.93
C LEU A 113 -15.94 -7.97 1.59
N ASN A 114 -16.48 -7.01 2.34
CA ASN A 114 -16.15 -5.61 2.14
C ASN A 114 -14.92 -5.22 2.98
N THR A 115 -14.18 -4.23 2.51
CA THR A 115 -13.07 -3.61 3.22
C THR A 115 -13.32 -2.13 3.49
N PRO A 116 -12.96 -1.60 4.67
CA PRO A 116 -12.92 -0.16 4.94
C PRO A 116 -11.58 0.48 4.57
N PHE A 117 -10.53 -0.33 4.43
CA PHE A 117 -9.16 0.11 4.17
C PHE A 117 -8.33 -1.02 3.58
N ALA A 118 -7.90 -0.87 2.33
CA ALA A 118 -7.00 -1.79 1.65
C ALA A 118 -6.24 -1.06 0.55
N PHE A 119 -5.05 -1.58 0.21
CA PHE A 119 -4.27 -1.07 -0.91
C PHE A 119 -3.56 -2.20 -1.65
N VAL A 120 -3.64 -2.12 -2.98
CA VAL A 120 -3.18 -3.14 -3.93
C VAL A 120 -2.43 -2.50 -5.09
N THR A 121 -1.60 -3.30 -5.75
CA THR A 121 -0.98 -2.99 -7.04
C THR A 121 -1.02 -4.22 -7.95
N LYS A 122 -0.78 -4.02 -9.24
CA LYS A 122 -0.47 -5.11 -10.18
C LYS A 122 1.02 -5.35 -10.12
N PHE A 123 1.46 -6.27 -9.26
CA PHE A 123 2.85 -6.40 -8.85
C PHE A 123 3.75 -6.92 -9.95
N ARG A 124 4.70 -6.10 -10.40
CA ARG A 124 5.66 -6.39 -11.47
C ARG A 124 7.05 -5.96 -11.01
N PRO A 125 7.74 -6.79 -10.21
CA PRO A 125 9.01 -6.41 -9.60
C PRO A 125 10.05 -6.06 -10.65
N ASP A 126 10.87 -5.06 -10.35
CA ASP A 126 12.01 -4.63 -11.16
C ASP A 126 13.35 -4.94 -10.49
N THR A 127 13.33 -5.31 -9.22
CA THR A 127 14.50 -5.65 -8.42
C THR A 127 14.25 -6.98 -7.72
N VAL A 128 15.23 -7.89 -7.79
CA VAL A 128 15.20 -9.17 -7.08
C VAL A 128 16.56 -9.38 -6.42
N CYS A 129 16.58 -9.72 -5.14
CA CYS A 129 17.81 -10.07 -4.44
C CYS A 129 17.59 -11.09 -3.32
N GLN A 130 18.68 -11.73 -2.93
CA GLN A 130 18.72 -12.59 -1.74
C GLN A 130 19.09 -11.73 -0.53
N LEU A 131 18.43 -11.98 0.59
CA LEU A 131 18.77 -11.36 1.86
C LEU A 131 19.48 -12.38 2.75
N PRO A 132 20.54 -11.96 3.48
CA PRO A 132 21.15 -12.82 4.47
C PRO A 132 20.16 -13.17 5.61
N PRO A 133 20.48 -14.15 6.47
CA PRO A 133 19.71 -14.40 7.69
C PRO A 133 19.49 -13.13 8.51
N VAL A 134 18.32 -12.98 9.13
CA VAL A 134 17.97 -11.89 10.06
C VAL A 134 17.50 -12.47 11.39
N GLN A 135 17.83 -11.79 12.49
CA GLN A 135 17.42 -12.19 13.83
C GLN A 135 16.22 -11.39 14.35
N SER A 136 15.84 -10.30 13.69
CA SER A 136 14.69 -9.48 14.06
C SER A 136 14.04 -8.77 12.87
N ILE A 137 12.82 -8.25 13.08
CA ILE A 137 12.11 -7.44 12.08
C ILE A 137 12.81 -6.09 11.85
N GLU A 138 13.41 -5.50 12.88
CA GLU A 138 14.17 -4.25 12.77
C GLU A 138 15.40 -4.41 11.89
N GLU A 139 16.09 -5.54 12.00
CA GLU A 139 17.22 -5.88 11.15
C GLU A 139 16.78 -6.04 9.68
N LEU A 140 15.68 -6.76 9.44
CA LEU A 140 15.09 -6.87 8.10
C LEU A 140 14.72 -5.48 7.54
N PHE A 141 14.04 -4.65 8.32
CA PHE A 141 13.59 -3.33 7.89
C PHE A 141 14.76 -2.39 7.60
N SER A 142 15.82 -2.46 8.40
CA SER A 142 17.06 -1.72 8.14
C SER A 142 17.67 -2.11 6.81
N ARG A 143 17.75 -3.43 6.52
CA ARG A 143 18.27 -3.95 5.25
C ARG A 143 17.39 -3.57 4.06
N ILE A 144 16.07 -3.66 4.18
CA ILE A 144 15.16 -3.25 3.10
C ILE A 144 15.38 -1.78 2.75
N ARG A 145 15.52 -0.89 3.73
CA ARG A 145 15.72 0.55 3.48
C ARG A 145 16.98 0.85 2.69
N THR A 146 18.04 0.04 2.78
CA THR A 146 19.25 0.24 1.95
C THR A 146 19.05 -0.15 0.50
N LEU A 147 18.00 -0.92 0.19
CA LEU A 147 17.63 -1.33 -1.17
C LEU A 147 16.69 -0.33 -1.85
N LEU A 148 16.13 0.64 -1.13
CA LEU A 148 15.16 1.61 -1.67
C LEU A 148 15.90 2.86 -2.19
N PRO A 149 16.05 3.05 -3.51
CA PRO A 149 16.86 4.13 -4.07
C PRO A 149 16.28 5.52 -3.84
N ASN A 150 14.95 5.63 -3.76
CA ASN A 150 14.23 6.88 -3.51
C ASN A 150 13.33 6.74 -2.27
N PRO A 151 13.68 7.31 -1.11
CA PRO A 151 12.85 7.22 0.10
C PRO A 151 11.54 8.00 0.01
N ASN A 152 11.33 8.79 -1.06
CA ASN A 152 10.08 9.49 -1.33
C ASN A 152 9.18 8.75 -2.32
N SER A 153 9.60 7.59 -2.83
CA SER A 153 8.72 6.71 -3.64
C SER A 153 7.93 5.76 -2.73
N MET A 154 6.86 5.21 -3.28
CA MET A 154 6.17 4.05 -2.71
C MET A 154 6.82 2.78 -3.26
N TYR A 155 6.84 1.70 -2.48
CA TYR A 155 7.32 0.40 -2.98
C TYR A 155 6.37 -0.72 -2.56
N ALA A 156 6.15 -1.67 -3.47
CA ALA A 156 5.60 -2.98 -3.14
C ALA A 156 6.77 -3.96 -2.94
N LEU A 157 6.69 -4.78 -1.91
CA LEU A 157 7.76 -5.64 -1.43
C LEU A 157 7.20 -7.03 -1.17
N HIS A 158 7.67 -8.01 -1.94
CA HIS A 158 7.31 -9.41 -1.77
C HIS A 158 8.53 -10.17 -1.24
N ILE A 159 8.39 -10.83 -0.10
CA ILE A 159 9.49 -11.59 0.52
C ILE A 159 9.04 -13.03 0.67
N THR A 160 9.78 -13.97 0.09
CA THR A 160 9.56 -15.40 0.30
C THR A 160 10.72 -15.98 1.08
N GLY A 161 10.46 -17.00 1.90
CA GLY A 161 11.55 -17.73 2.54
C GLY A 161 11.17 -18.54 3.76
N LYS A 162 12.20 -18.84 4.55
CA LYS A 162 12.13 -19.70 5.74
C LYS A 162 12.32 -18.88 7.00
N PHE A 163 11.33 -18.95 7.87
CA PHE A 163 11.27 -18.22 9.13
C PHE A 163 11.44 -19.21 10.28
N SER A 164 12.54 -19.08 11.02
CA SER A 164 12.70 -19.84 12.27
C SER A 164 11.66 -19.39 13.31
N GLU A 165 11.30 -18.10 13.28
CA GLU A 165 10.19 -17.54 14.03
C GLU A 165 9.42 -16.54 13.17
N MET A 166 8.09 -16.62 13.18
CA MET A 166 7.19 -15.61 12.63
C MET A 166 6.15 -15.26 13.67
N LYS A 167 6.00 -13.97 13.97
CA LYS A 167 4.99 -13.43 14.89
C LYS A 167 4.06 -12.51 14.14
N THR A 168 2.79 -12.88 14.12
CA THR A 168 1.71 -12.08 13.52
C THR A 168 0.72 -11.62 14.59
N ARG A 169 -0.15 -10.68 14.21
CA ARG A 169 -1.35 -10.33 14.98
C ARG A 169 -2.59 -10.32 14.09
N ALA A 170 -3.75 -10.44 14.73
CA ALA A 170 -5.06 -10.18 14.14
C ALA A 170 -6.02 -9.62 15.21
N PHE A 171 -6.99 -8.79 14.80
CA PHE A 171 -8.05 -8.31 15.68
C PHE A 171 -9.29 -9.21 15.63
N PRO A 172 -9.99 -9.44 16.75
CA PRO A 172 -11.35 -9.97 16.72
C PRO A 172 -12.32 -8.87 16.26
N PRO A 173 -13.43 -9.23 15.60
CA PRO A 173 -14.34 -8.23 15.04
C PRO A 173 -14.93 -7.34 16.13
N VAL A 174 -15.15 -6.06 15.78
CA VAL A 174 -16.00 -5.18 16.59
C VAL A 174 -17.47 -5.52 16.39
N LYS A 175 -18.27 -5.40 17.46
CA LYS A 175 -19.67 -5.88 17.45
C LYS A 175 -20.72 -4.77 17.42
N GLN A 176 -20.40 -3.60 17.96
CA GLN A 176 -21.40 -2.55 18.16
C GLN A 176 -20.80 -1.15 17.98
N LYS A 177 -21.60 -0.26 17.38
CA LYS A 177 -21.33 1.18 17.30
C LYS A 177 -21.64 1.87 18.64
N PRO A 178 -21.03 3.04 18.93
CA PRO A 178 -19.97 3.67 18.16
C PRO A 178 -18.66 2.87 18.29
N PHE A 179 -17.96 2.70 17.17
CA PHE A 179 -16.64 2.09 17.19
C PHE A 179 -15.62 3.03 17.81
N ILE A 180 -14.68 2.48 18.57
CA ILE A 180 -13.60 3.26 19.20
C ILE A 180 -12.30 3.10 18.40
N PRO A 181 -11.35 4.05 18.49
CA PRO A 181 -10.07 3.97 17.78
C PRO A 181 -9.29 2.68 18.06
N ILE A 182 -8.55 2.18 17.07
CA ILE A 182 -7.76 0.93 17.18
C ILE A 182 -6.76 1.03 18.34
N ALA A 183 -6.15 2.21 18.55
CA ALA A 183 -5.22 2.46 19.65
C ALA A 183 -5.84 2.27 21.05
N ARG A 184 -7.17 2.27 21.17
CA ARG A 184 -7.89 1.97 22.43
C ARG A 184 -8.36 0.52 22.54
N GLN A 185 -7.99 -0.32 21.58
CA GLN A 185 -8.37 -1.73 21.49
C GLN A 185 -7.14 -2.63 21.32
N LEU A 186 -5.92 -2.13 21.51
CA LEU A 186 -4.68 -2.90 21.36
C LEU A 186 -4.60 -4.10 22.32
N ASP A 187 -5.34 -4.08 23.42
CA ASP A 187 -5.52 -5.20 24.35
C ASP A 187 -6.34 -6.36 23.77
N ARG A 188 -7.13 -6.10 22.71
CA ARG A 188 -7.96 -7.11 22.02
C ARG A 188 -7.21 -7.84 20.92
N GLN A 189 -6.05 -7.35 20.46
CA GLN A 189 -5.30 -8.01 19.40
C GLN A 189 -4.78 -9.36 19.89
N VAL A 190 -4.89 -10.39 19.04
CA VAL A 190 -4.36 -11.71 19.32
C VAL A 190 -3.04 -11.86 18.57
N PHE A 191 -2.00 -12.29 19.29
CA PHE A 191 -0.70 -12.58 18.70
C PHE A 191 -0.58 -14.08 18.43
N MET A 192 -0.12 -14.42 17.23
CA MET A 192 0.17 -15.79 16.82
C MET A 192 1.68 -15.94 16.63
N LYS A 193 2.22 -17.07 17.09
CA LYS A 193 3.63 -17.44 16.92
C LYS A 193 3.71 -18.71 16.10
N LEU A 194 4.43 -18.64 14.99
CA LEU A 194 4.73 -19.75 14.11
C LEU A 194 6.24 -20.02 14.19
N ASN A 195 6.63 -21.28 14.43
CA ASN A 195 8.02 -21.69 14.47
C ASN A 195 8.33 -22.54 13.24
N GLU A 196 9.53 -22.39 12.69
CA GLU A 196 10.02 -23.18 11.55
C GLU A 196 8.99 -23.22 10.40
N THR A 197 8.53 -22.04 9.97
CA THR A 197 7.48 -21.88 8.96
C THR A 197 8.05 -21.34 7.65
N GLU A 198 7.46 -21.79 6.54
CA GLU A 198 7.73 -21.27 5.20
C GLU A 198 6.52 -20.49 4.71
N GLY A 199 6.76 -19.41 3.97
CA GLY A 199 5.70 -18.55 3.51
C GLY A 199 6.20 -17.27 2.86
N GLU A 200 5.26 -16.34 2.74
CA GLU A 200 5.42 -15.11 1.99
C GLU A 200 5.01 -13.92 2.85
N MET A 201 5.79 -12.84 2.79
CA MET A 201 5.40 -11.54 3.31
C MET A 201 5.03 -10.63 2.14
N ILE A 202 3.83 -10.06 2.25
CA ILE A 202 3.25 -9.12 1.31
C ILE A 202 3.29 -7.76 2.00
N GLY A 203 3.94 -6.77 1.40
CA GLY A 203 4.06 -5.48 2.08
C GLY A 203 4.40 -4.31 1.18
N PHE A 204 4.41 -3.15 1.82
CA PHE A 204 4.70 -1.89 1.18
C PHE A 204 5.59 -1.01 2.03
N TYR A 205 6.33 -0.15 1.35
CA TYR A 205 6.93 1.04 1.94
C TYR A 205 6.12 2.27 1.52
N MET A 206 5.68 3.06 2.48
CA MET A 206 5.02 4.35 2.23
C MET A 206 5.89 5.52 2.70
N PRO A 207 6.10 6.55 1.88
CA PRO A 207 6.83 7.74 2.27
C PRO A 207 6.06 8.56 3.30
N VAL A 208 6.78 9.29 4.16
CA VAL A 208 6.21 10.00 5.32
C VAL A 208 5.16 11.06 4.95
N TYR A 209 5.23 11.64 3.75
CA TYR A 209 4.24 12.64 3.31
C TYR A 209 2.85 12.05 3.05
N LEU A 210 2.72 10.71 2.97
CA LEU A 210 1.44 10.01 2.90
C LEU A 210 0.89 9.62 4.28
N SER A 211 1.57 9.96 5.37
CA SER A 211 1.10 9.63 6.72
C SER A 211 -0.31 10.18 6.97
N GLY A 212 -1.20 9.31 7.42
CA GLY A 212 -2.62 9.61 7.67
C GLY A 212 -3.51 9.38 6.46
N ILE A 213 -2.98 9.45 5.23
CA ILE A 213 -3.64 8.91 4.04
C ILE A 213 -3.43 7.39 4.00
N ASN A 214 -2.17 6.97 4.15
CA ASN A 214 -1.74 5.60 4.41
C ASN A 214 -0.92 5.56 5.73
N ILE A 215 -0.36 4.40 6.07
CA ILE A 215 0.52 4.16 7.22
C ILE A 215 1.95 4.31 6.72
N ALA A 216 2.75 5.19 7.35
CA ALA A 216 4.09 5.51 6.86
C ALA A 216 5.10 4.41 7.23
N GLY A 217 6.12 4.22 6.39
CA GLY A 217 7.16 3.23 6.60
C GLY A 217 6.80 1.84 6.06
N LEU A 218 7.41 0.82 6.63
CA LEU A 218 7.26 -0.58 6.18
C LEU A 218 6.08 -1.24 6.89
N HIS A 219 5.19 -1.84 6.11
CA HIS A 219 4.01 -2.55 6.59
C HIS A 219 3.90 -3.88 5.84
N PHE A 220 3.90 -5.00 6.58
CA PHE A 220 3.81 -6.34 6.03
C PHE A 220 2.71 -7.16 6.67
N HIS A 221 2.04 -7.96 5.84
CA HIS A 221 1.30 -9.14 6.25
C HIS A 221 2.10 -10.40 5.89
N PHE A 222 1.81 -11.51 6.57
CA PHE A 222 2.38 -12.83 6.29
C PHE A 222 1.28 -13.80 5.87
N LEU A 223 1.65 -14.76 5.03
CA LEU A 223 0.84 -15.89 4.60
C LEU A 223 1.71 -17.14 4.52
N SER A 224 1.37 -18.18 5.27
CA SER A 224 2.09 -19.46 5.20
C SER A 224 1.90 -20.14 3.85
N ASP A 225 2.83 -21.01 3.45
CA ASP A 225 2.75 -21.78 2.19
C ASP A 225 1.50 -22.65 2.11
N ASP A 226 1.08 -23.23 3.24
CA ASP A 226 -0.14 -24.04 3.33
C ASP A 226 -1.43 -23.19 3.35
N ARG A 227 -1.31 -21.86 3.36
CA ARG A 227 -2.40 -20.87 3.40
C ARG A 227 -3.30 -20.94 4.63
N LYS A 228 -2.85 -21.60 5.71
CA LYS A 228 -3.65 -21.80 6.94
C LYS A 228 -3.35 -20.80 8.04
N SER A 229 -2.21 -20.12 7.97
CA SER A 229 -1.77 -19.14 8.96
C SER A 229 -1.31 -17.84 8.29
N GLY A 230 -1.45 -16.72 9.00
CA GLY A 230 -1.11 -15.41 8.45
C GLY A 230 -1.35 -14.27 9.45
N GLY A 231 -1.48 -13.07 8.91
CA GLY A 231 -1.82 -11.85 9.65
C GLY A 231 -0.77 -10.76 9.55
N HIS A 232 -0.95 -9.68 10.30
CA HIS A 232 -0.07 -8.52 10.31
C HIS A 232 1.24 -8.86 11.02
N VAL A 233 2.38 -8.66 10.37
CA VAL A 233 3.70 -9.03 10.89
C VAL A 233 4.13 -8.06 11.98
N VAL A 234 4.49 -8.60 13.15
CA VAL A 234 4.99 -7.80 14.29
C VAL A 234 6.39 -8.23 14.75
N GLY A 235 6.91 -9.35 14.25
CA GLY A 235 8.24 -9.85 14.59
C GLY A 235 8.58 -11.09 13.78
N LEU A 236 9.88 -11.33 13.55
CA LEU A 236 10.37 -12.53 12.87
C LEU A 236 11.86 -12.75 13.14
N ALA A 237 12.30 -13.99 12.89
CA ALA A 237 13.67 -14.37 12.60
C ALA A 237 13.66 -15.30 11.39
N ALA A 238 14.64 -15.14 10.49
CA ALA A 238 14.65 -15.85 9.22
C ALA A 238 16.06 -16.30 8.83
N THR A 239 16.14 -17.46 8.18
CA THR A 239 17.41 -18.11 7.83
C THR A 239 17.74 -17.99 6.34
N ALA A 240 16.73 -17.84 5.49
CA ALA A 240 16.88 -17.63 4.05
C ALA A 240 15.70 -16.85 3.52
N LEU A 241 15.96 -15.75 2.80
CA LEU A 241 14.93 -14.86 2.27
C LEU A 241 15.31 -14.41 0.85
N ALA A 242 14.32 -14.40 -0.03
CA ALA A 242 14.38 -13.71 -1.32
C ALA A 242 13.39 -12.54 -1.28
N ILE A 243 13.81 -11.37 -1.76
CA ILE A 243 12.96 -10.19 -1.87
C ILE A 243 12.83 -9.74 -3.32
N GLU A 244 11.60 -9.44 -3.70
CA GLU A 244 11.23 -8.80 -4.95
C GLU A 244 10.65 -7.42 -4.63
N ILE A 245 11.09 -6.39 -5.37
CA ILE A 245 10.71 -4.99 -5.13
C ILE A 245 10.20 -4.38 -6.43
N GLU A 246 9.13 -3.60 -6.31
CA GLU A 246 8.63 -2.72 -7.37
C GLU A 246 8.53 -1.29 -6.86
N GLU A 247 9.11 -0.33 -7.58
CA GLU A 247 8.87 1.10 -7.34
C GLU A 247 7.53 1.53 -7.94
N VAL A 248 6.62 2.02 -7.08
CA VAL A 248 5.28 2.47 -7.46
C VAL A 248 5.24 3.99 -7.60
N LYS A 249 4.74 4.47 -8.76
CA LYS A 249 4.90 5.88 -9.20
C LYS A 249 3.62 6.67 -9.20
N ASP A 250 2.49 5.99 -9.36
CA ASP A 250 1.17 6.60 -9.36
C ASP A 250 0.36 6.13 -8.15
N PHE A 251 -0.51 7.00 -7.64
CA PHE A 251 -1.40 6.70 -6.52
C PHE A 251 -2.84 7.06 -6.87
N ASN A 252 -3.75 6.09 -6.78
CA ASN A 252 -5.19 6.26 -6.93
C ASN A 252 -5.87 6.00 -5.58
N LEU A 253 -6.56 7.01 -5.05
CA LEU A 253 -7.28 6.94 -3.79
C LEU A 253 -8.79 6.98 -4.04
N GLN A 254 -9.47 5.89 -3.71
CA GLN A 254 -10.92 5.82 -3.65
C GLN A 254 -11.39 6.01 -2.20
N ILE A 255 -12.27 7.00 -1.98
CA ILE A 255 -12.81 7.29 -0.65
C ILE A 255 -14.17 6.60 -0.43
N PRO A 256 -14.47 6.11 0.79
CA PRO A 256 -15.78 5.54 1.13
C PRO A 256 -16.92 6.57 0.98
N GLN A 257 -18.11 6.12 0.58
CA GLN A 257 -19.34 6.92 0.57
C GLN A 257 -20.28 6.63 1.75
N MET A 258 -19.84 5.81 2.70
CA MET A 258 -20.57 5.46 3.92
C MET A 258 -20.81 6.68 4.84
N PRO A 259 -21.94 6.72 5.58
CA PRO A 259 -22.25 7.83 6.51
C PRO A 259 -21.16 8.12 7.54
N ASP A 260 -20.51 7.08 8.08
CA ASP A 260 -19.44 7.22 9.07
C ASP A 260 -18.24 7.98 8.49
N PHE A 261 -17.87 7.72 7.23
CA PHE A 261 -16.80 8.46 6.55
C PHE A 261 -17.24 9.89 6.20
N LYS A 262 -18.45 10.08 5.68
CA LYS A 262 -19.01 11.40 5.33
C LYS A 262 -19.10 12.35 6.52
N SER A 263 -19.31 11.82 7.72
CA SER A 263 -19.39 12.58 8.97
C SER A 263 -18.06 12.61 9.75
N PHE A 264 -17.05 11.87 9.29
CA PHE A 264 -15.74 11.81 9.96
C PHE A 264 -15.04 13.17 9.92
N LYS A 265 -14.58 13.63 11.08
CA LYS A 265 -13.85 14.89 11.21
C LYS A 265 -12.36 14.61 11.22
N PHE A 266 -11.69 14.84 10.10
CA PHE A 266 -10.25 14.81 10.04
C PHE A 266 -9.67 15.92 10.93
N ILE A 267 -8.90 15.52 11.94
CA ILE A 267 -8.05 16.43 12.72
C ILE A 267 -6.74 16.57 11.94
N GLY A 268 -6.22 17.80 11.81
CA GLY A 268 -4.93 18.06 11.15
C GLY A 268 -3.73 17.38 11.82
N ASN A 269 -2.51 17.74 11.42
CA ASN A 269 -1.26 17.02 11.74
C ASN A 269 -1.14 16.43 13.17
N ASN A 270 -0.52 15.25 13.24
CA ASN A 270 -0.19 14.46 14.44
C ASN A 270 -1.33 13.59 15.01
N ASN A 271 -1.84 12.65 14.21
CA ASN A 271 -2.65 11.57 14.78
C ASN A 271 -1.77 10.66 15.67
N LEU A 272 -1.85 10.84 17.00
CA LEU A 272 -1.12 10.03 17.97
C LEU A 272 -1.53 8.56 17.97
N ASN A 273 -2.77 8.25 17.59
CA ASN A 273 -3.22 6.86 17.49
C ASN A 273 -2.53 6.14 16.33
N LEU A 274 -2.26 6.83 15.21
CA LEU A 274 -1.51 6.25 14.09
C LEU A 274 -0.12 5.80 14.54
N GLN A 275 0.60 6.67 15.26
CA GLN A 275 1.94 6.36 15.78
C GLN A 275 1.94 5.19 16.78
N LYS A 276 0.88 5.03 17.57
CA LYS A 276 0.74 3.89 18.50
C LYS A 276 0.51 2.58 17.76
N ILE A 277 -0.33 2.61 16.72
CA ILE A 277 -0.65 1.43 15.90
C ILE A 277 0.59 0.96 15.10
N GLU A 278 1.37 1.89 14.57
CA GLU A 278 2.64 1.64 13.87
C GLU A 278 3.68 0.94 14.75
N LYS A 279 3.69 1.22 16.06
CA LYS A 279 4.67 0.66 17.01
C LYS A 279 4.26 -0.67 17.63
N GLY A 280 3.01 -1.11 17.44
CA GLY A 280 2.52 -2.40 17.96
C GLY A 280 2.66 -2.62 19.47
N THR A 281 2.90 -1.56 20.26
CA THR A 281 3.22 -1.64 21.69
C THR A 281 2.29 -0.74 22.50
N ASN A 282 1.84 -1.25 23.65
CA ASN A 282 1.20 -0.47 24.72
C ASN A 282 2.23 0.39 25.45
#